data_AF-A0A930YZM2-F1
#
_entry.id   AF-A0A930YZM2-F1
#
_cell.length_a   1.000
_cell.length_b   1.000
_cell.length_c   1.000
_cell.angle_alpha   90.00
_cell.angle_beta   90.00
_cell.angle_gamma   90.00
#
_symmetry.space_group_name_H-M   'P 1'
#
loop_
_entity.id
_entity.type
_entity.pdbx_description
1 polymer ?
#
loop_
_entity_poly.entity_id
_entity_poly.type
_entity_poly.pdbx_seq_one_letter_code
_entity_poly.pdbx_strand_id
1 'polypeptide(L)'
;MAATPAYLVPPATPPGTNTKLVTGNAKISSVDLDPTEIATFKRDLSRIATITSLERDLYELLMDDADALQAVAALAKGSIGTNPHFSGLLASGNEIGMSLIRPATVLSNNTVNNSANVAPVYNWVHTYTASGWTDVFGSAASPIDLSSTGIATFPVTNTQNRVMVAVIALLNTSPAPQLSEVKFSVDNVVYPVQPIAWLPSTDLFYAKLQGIFVITVNDHFYMRGNVQPSSTGGQDATQLFGLTFATGTYLTYE
;
A
#
# COMPACT_ATOMS: atom_id res chain seq x y z
N MET A 1 -29.63 21.98 -24.08
CA MET A 1 -29.29 20.54 -24.01
C MET A 1 -28.18 20.39 -22.99
N ALA A 2 -28.44 19.73 -21.86
CA ALA A 2 -27.45 19.54 -20.80
C ALA A 2 -26.44 18.47 -21.26
N ALA A 3 -25.15 18.79 -21.18
CA ALA A 3 -24.08 17.84 -21.44
C ALA A 3 -24.00 16.86 -20.26
N THR A 4 -24.21 15.59 -20.55
CA THR A 4 -23.97 14.49 -19.61
C THR A 4 -22.48 14.48 -19.24
N PRO A 5 -22.09 14.47 -17.95
CA PRO A 5 -20.68 14.38 -17.57
C PRO A 5 -20.10 13.03 -18.02
N ALA A 6 -18.88 13.04 -18.55
CA ALA A 6 -18.16 11.89 -19.10
C ALA A 6 -17.75 10.82 -18.07
N TYR A 7 -18.33 10.84 -16.87
CA TYR A 7 -18.25 9.73 -15.91
C TYR A 7 -19.34 8.75 -16.29
N LEU A 8 -18.99 7.66 -17.00
CA LEU A 8 -19.70 6.36 -17.07
C LEU A 8 -19.21 5.59 -18.32
N VAL A 9 -17.90 5.41 -18.46
CA VAL A 9 -17.40 4.25 -19.21
C VAL A 9 -16.67 3.40 -18.18
N PRO A 10 -17.28 2.30 -17.67
CA PRO A 10 -16.56 1.39 -16.81
C PRO A 10 -15.38 0.84 -17.62
N PRO A 11 -14.12 0.97 -17.17
CA PRO A 11 -13.06 0.19 -17.78
C PRO A 11 -13.43 -1.28 -17.62
N ALA A 12 -13.31 -2.04 -18.72
CA ALA A 12 -13.63 -3.45 -18.76
C ALA A 12 -12.91 -4.17 -17.61
N THR A 13 -13.68 -4.69 -16.66
CA THR A 13 -13.17 -5.49 -15.56
C THR A 13 -12.67 -6.82 -16.15
N PRO A 14 -11.37 -7.17 -16.05
CA PRO A 14 -10.95 -8.53 -16.36
C PRO A 14 -11.45 -9.44 -15.22
N PRO A 15 -12.05 -10.60 -15.54
CA PRO A 15 -12.52 -11.54 -14.54
C PRO A 15 -11.36 -12.19 -13.78
N GLY A 16 -11.61 -12.49 -12.49
CA GLY A 16 -10.66 -13.06 -11.53
C GLY A 16 -9.96 -14.35 -11.98
N THR A 17 -8.87 -14.67 -11.26
CA THR A 17 -7.78 -15.66 -11.50
C THR A 17 -6.52 -15.16 -12.24
N ASN A 18 -6.40 -13.86 -12.54
CA ASN A 18 -5.20 -13.28 -13.16
C ASN A 18 -4.53 -12.20 -12.27
N THR A 19 -4.47 -12.40 -10.95
CA THR A 19 -3.76 -11.47 -10.07
C THR A 19 -2.26 -11.54 -10.37
N LYS A 20 -1.76 -10.57 -11.12
CA LYS A 20 -0.33 -10.48 -11.47
C LYS A 20 0.42 -9.87 -10.29
N LEU A 21 1.40 -10.61 -9.80
CA LEU A 21 2.37 -10.08 -8.86
C LEU A 21 3.36 -9.22 -9.63
N VAL A 22 3.53 -7.97 -9.19
CA VAL A 22 4.39 -7.00 -9.85
C VAL A 22 5.48 -6.61 -8.85
N THR A 23 6.69 -7.13 -9.06
CA THR A 23 7.85 -6.94 -8.18
C THR A 23 8.94 -6.19 -8.92
N GLY A 24 9.73 -5.39 -8.19
CA GLY A 24 10.93 -4.75 -8.74
C GLY A 24 12.06 -5.74 -9.06
N ASN A 25 13.29 -5.23 -9.16
CA ASN A 25 14.50 -6.03 -9.46
C ASN A 25 15.03 -6.83 -8.26
N ALA A 26 14.32 -6.86 -7.14
CA ALA A 26 14.79 -7.47 -5.92
C ALA A 26 15.01 -8.99 -6.04
N LYS A 27 16.05 -9.49 -5.37
CA LYS A 27 16.29 -10.92 -5.23
C LYS A 27 15.30 -11.48 -4.22
N ILE A 28 14.18 -11.96 -4.71
CA ILE A 28 13.14 -12.57 -3.88
C ILE A 28 13.62 -13.96 -3.45
N SER A 29 13.73 -14.15 -2.13
CA SER A 29 13.86 -15.47 -1.53
C SER A 29 12.47 -15.83 -1.02
N SER A 30 11.85 -16.86 -1.59
CA SER A 30 10.58 -17.39 -1.08
C SER A 30 10.85 -18.59 -0.19
N VAL A 31 10.20 -18.62 0.97
CA VAL A 31 10.11 -19.84 1.77
C VAL A 31 8.64 -20.10 1.97
N ASP A 32 8.18 -21.27 1.54
CA ASP A 32 6.76 -21.62 1.62
C ASP A 32 6.26 -21.55 3.06
N LEU A 33 5.03 -21.06 3.22
CA LEU A 33 4.31 -21.16 4.48
C LEU A 33 3.97 -22.63 4.75
N ASP A 34 4.20 -23.08 5.97
CA ASP A 34 3.73 -24.40 6.37
C ASP A 34 2.19 -24.43 6.55
N PRO A 35 1.54 -25.60 6.65
CA PRO A 35 0.09 -25.67 6.78
C PRO A 35 -0.50 -24.89 7.97
N THR A 36 0.24 -24.78 9.08
CA THR A 36 -0.16 -24.03 10.28
C THR A 36 -0.07 -22.53 10.02
N GLU A 37 0.99 -22.10 9.35
CA GLU A 37 1.19 -20.70 8.94
C GLU A 37 0.16 -20.27 7.88
N ILE A 38 -0.20 -21.14 6.94
CA ILE A 38 -1.28 -20.89 5.96
C ILE A 38 -2.62 -20.72 6.68
N ALA A 39 -2.94 -21.60 7.63
CA ALA A 39 -4.16 -21.48 8.42
C ALA A 39 -4.18 -20.19 9.24
N THR A 40 -3.03 -19.82 9.82
CA THR A 40 -2.83 -18.56 10.54
C THR A 40 -3.05 -17.35 9.64
N PHE A 41 -2.42 -17.33 8.46
CA PHE A 41 -2.59 -16.29 7.46
C PHE A 41 -4.06 -16.10 7.08
N LYS A 42 -4.77 -17.16 6.69
CA LYS A 42 -6.18 -17.07 6.26
C LYS A 42 -7.10 -16.58 7.38
N ARG A 43 -6.92 -17.10 8.60
CA ARG A 43 -7.66 -16.67 9.79
C ARG A 43 -7.44 -15.18 10.03
N ASP A 44 -6.19 -14.75 10.07
CA ASP A 44 -5.83 -13.39 10.44
C ASP A 44 -6.14 -12.39 9.31
N LEU A 45 -6.06 -12.78 8.04
CA LEU A 45 -6.51 -11.97 6.90
C LEU A 45 -8.01 -11.69 7.01
N SER A 46 -8.80 -12.74 7.29
CA SER A 46 -10.24 -12.57 7.51
C SER A 46 -10.55 -11.64 8.69
N ARG A 47 -9.72 -11.67 9.75
CA ARG A 47 -9.86 -10.75 10.90
C ARG A 47 -9.52 -9.32 10.51
N ILE A 48 -8.40 -9.09 9.82
CA ILE A 48 -8.02 -7.76 9.31
C ILE A 48 -9.14 -7.19 8.43
N ALA A 49 -9.66 -8.00 7.52
CA ALA A 49 -10.77 -7.65 6.65
C ALA A 49 -12.07 -7.30 7.40
N THR A 50 -12.21 -7.73 8.67
CA THR A 50 -13.35 -7.38 9.54
C THR A 50 -13.05 -6.25 10.54
N ILE A 51 -11.78 -5.96 10.84
CA ILE A 51 -11.37 -4.85 11.73
C ILE A 51 -11.75 -3.50 11.11
N THR A 52 -11.83 -3.44 9.77
CA THR A 52 -12.51 -2.37 9.05
C THR A 52 -14.02 -2.53 9.20
N SER A 53 -14.55 -2.28 10.40
CA SER A 53 -15.99 -2.29 10.70
C SER A 53 -16.81 -1.22 9.96
N LEU A 54 -16.20 -0.53 8.98
CA LEU A 54 -16.84 0.51 8.19
C LEU A 54 -17.31 0.03 6.81
N GLU A 55 -16.75 -1.01 6.17
CA GLU A 55 -17.18 -1.34 4.79
C GLU A 55 -17.09 -2.82 4.45
N ARG A 56 -18.25 -3.43 4.16
CA ARG A 56 -18.37 -4.77 3.55
C ARG A 56 -17.50 -4.91 2.29
N ASP A 57 -17.33 -3.81 1.57
CA ASP A 57 -16.61 -3.75 0.30
C ASP A 57 -15.09 -3.91 0.48
N LEU A 58 -14.51 -3.48 1.61
CA LEU A 58 -13.09 -3.68 1.92
C LEU A 58 -12.78 -5.13 2.28
N TYR A 59 -13.75 -5.84 2.87
CA TYR A 59 -13.62 -7.27 3.13
C TYR A 59 -13.48 -8.03 1.80
N GLU A 60 -14.41 -7.78 0.87
CA GLU A 60 -14.38 -8.39 -0.46
C GLU A 60 -13.06 -8.05 -1.18
N LEU A 61 -12.60 -6.80 -1.08
CA LEU A 61 -11.36 -6.34 -1.72
C LEU A 61 -10.11 -7.10 -1.25
N LEU A 62 -9.97 -7.38 0.06
CA LEU A 62 -8.84 -8.18 0.59
C LEU A 62 -8.99 -9.67 0.29
N MET A 63 -10.21 -10.20 0.37
CA MET A 63 -10.46 -11.63 0.23
C MET A 63 -10.42 -12.09 -1.22
N ASP A 64 -10.76 -11.22 -2.19
CA ASP A 64 -10.62 -11.48 -3.63
C ASP A 64 -9.17 -11.83 -4.03
N ASP A 65 -8.19 -11.23 -3.34
CA ASP A 65 -6.76 -11.41 -3.60
C ASP A 65 -6.05 -12.26 -2.54
N ALA A 66 -6.80 -13.02 -1.73
CA ALA A 66 -6.26 -13.77 -0.58
C ALA A 66 -5.11 -14.74 -0.97
N ASP A 67 -5.25 -15.46 -2.09
CA ASP A 67 -4.21 -16.41 -2.55
C ASP A 67 -2.94 -15.69 -3.00
N ALA A 68 -3.08 -14.55 -3.67
CA ALA A 68 -1.95 -13.74 -4.09
C ALA A 68 -1.25 -13.07 -2.88
N LEU A 69 -2.02 -12.59 -1.90
CA LEU A 69 -1.50 -12.08 -0.64
C LEU A 69 -0.82 -13.18 0.20
N GLN A 70 -1.31 -14.42 0.15
CA GLN A 70 -0.66 -15.57 0.76
C GLN A 70 0.69 -15.86 0.09
N ALA A 71 0.78 -15.73 -1.24
CA ALA A 71 2.05 -15.85 -1.94
C ALA A 71 3.02 -14.75 -1.49
N VAL A 72 2.56 -13.50 -1.31
CA VAL A 72 3.42 -12.43 -0.76
C VAL A 72 3.88 -12.73 0.66
N ALA A 73 3.03 -13.33 1.49
CA ALA A 73 3.42 -13.75 2.84
C ALA A 73 4.58 -14.77 2.82
N ALA A 74 4.59 -15.70 1.85
CA ALA A 74 5.72 -16.62 1.64
C ALA A 74 6.99 -15.90 1.14
N LEU A 75 6.85 -14.85 0.33
CA LEU A 75 7.98 -14.01 -0.06
C LEU A 75 8.56 -13.25 1.14
N ALA A 76 7.68 -12.66 1.95
CA ALA A 76 8.06 -11.97 3.18
C ALA A 76 8.79 -12.91 4.14
N LYS A 77 8.30 -14.15 4.32
CA LYS A 77 8.94 -15.18 5.13
C LYS A 77 10.39 -15.46 4.72
N GLY A 78 10.67 -15.51 3.43
CA GLY A 78 12.01 -15.79 2.93
C GLY A 78 12.91 -14.56 2.79
N SER A 79 12.36 -13.34 2.91
CA SER A 79 13.08 -12.09 2.63
C SER A 79 13.24 -11.15 3.83
N ILE A 80 12.40 -11.26 4.86
CA ILE A 80 12.44 -10.41 6.06
C ILE A 80 13.25 -11.08 7.17
N GLY A 81 14.23 -10.35 7.71
CA GLY A 81 15.04 -10.80 8.84
C GLY A 81 15.86 -12.07 8.58
N THR A 82 16.13 -12.81 9.65
CA THR A 82 16.88 -14.09 9.64
C THR A 82 16.08 -15.26 10.18
N ASN A 83 14.82 -15.05 10.58
CA ASN A 83 13.96 -16.07 11.17
C ASN A 83 12.74 -16.31 10.26
N PRO A 84 12.59 -17.52 9.70
CA PRO A 84 11.54 -17.81 8.73
C PRO A 84 10.17 -18.11 9.38
N HIS A 85 9.86 -17.70 10.61
CA HIS A 85 8.55 -18.05 11.21
C HIS A 85 7.50 -16.98 10.96
N PHE A 86 6.37 -17.37 10.36
CA PHE A 86 5.22 -16.50 10.15
C PHE A 86 4.15 -16.70 11.25
N SER A 87 3.89 -15.65 12.02
CA SER A 87 2.96 -15.66 13.17
C SER A 87 1.68 -14.82 12.95
N GLY A 88 1.51 -14.23 11.77
CA GLY A 88 0.32 -13.45 11.42
C GLY A 88 0.15 -12.18 12.28
N LEU A 89 -1.07 -11.94 12.78
CA LEU A 89 -1.38 -10.75 13.60
C LEU A 89 -0.71 -10.76 14.98
N LEU A 90 -0.25 -11.93 15.45
CA LEU A 90 0.33 -12.12 16.78
C LEU A 90 1.86 -12.09 16.78
N ALA A 91 2.47 -11.72 15.65
CA ALA A 91 3.92 -11.71 15.51
C ALA A 91 4.59 -10.81 16.56
N SER A 92 5.60 -11.35 17.22
CA SER A 92 6.37 -10.66 18.26
C SER A 92 7.88 -10.77 18.00
N GLY A 93 8.66 -9.81 18.49
CA GLY A 93 10.12 -9.87 18.36
C GLY A 93 10.59 -9.87 16.90
N ASN A 94 11.20 -10.99 16.48
CA ASN A 94 11.73 -11.23 15.13
C ASN A 94 10.83 -12.15 14.29
N GLU A 95 9.66 -12.54 14.79
CA GLU A 95 8.67 -13.27 13.99
C GLU A 95 8.08 -12.35 12.92
N ILE A 96 7.61 -12.94 11.82
CA ILE A 96 7.05 -12.21 10.70
C ILE A 96 5.53 -12.19 10.85
N GLY A 97 4.95 -11.01 10.77
CA GLY A 97 3.51 -10.81 10.84
C GLY A 97 2.97 -10.00 9.68
N MET A 98 1.72 -9.58 9.82
CA MET A 98 1.06 -8.72 8.85
C MET A 98 0.12 -7.72 9.51
N SER A 99 -0.09 -6.58 8.85
CA SER A 99 -1.08 -5.57 9.19
C SER A 99 -1.60 -4.90 7.91
N LEU A 100 -2.63 -4.05 8.02
CA LEU A 100 -2.92 -3.10 6.94
C LEU A 100 -1.74 -2.15 6.72
N ILE A 101 -1.64 -1.61 5.50
CA ILE A 101 -0.66 -0.56 5.19
C ILE A 101 -0.95 0.67 6.06
N ARG A 102 0.08 1.15 6.75
CA ARG A 102 -0.01 2.30 7.66
C ARG A 102 0.61 3.55 7.01
N PRO A 103 0.07 4.75 7.27
CA PRO A 103 0.71 5.98 6.79
C PRO A 103 2.11 6.15 7.36
N ALA A 104 2.39 5.67 8.57
CA ALA A 104 3.75 5.65 9.13
C ALA A 104 4.75 4.87 8.25
N THR A 105 4.33 3.78 7.60
CA THR A 105 5.22 3.00 6.70
C THR A 105 5.49 3.74 5.39
N VAL A 106 4.52 4.49 4.89
CA VAL A 106 4.58 5.13 3.56
C VAL A 106 5.09 6.58 3.66
N LEU A 107 4.88 7.24 4.79
CA LEU A 107 5.13 8.68 4.99
C LEU A 107 6.24 8.96 6.02
N SER A 108 6.84 7.94 6.66
CA SER A 108 7.96 8.12 7.62
C SER A 108 9.13 8.90 7.04
N ASN A 109 9.42 8.69 5.76
CA ASN A 109 10.57 9.26 5.07
C ASN A 109 10.20 10.42 4.13
N ASN A 110 8.94 10.89 4.17
CA ASN A 110 8.52 11.99 3.32
C ASN A 110 8.97 13.34 3.92
N THR A 111 10.14 13.80 3.47
CA THR A 111 10.71 15.11 3.79
C THR A 111 9.84 16.29 3.39
N VAL A 112 8.81 16.09 2.54
CA VAL A 112 7.88 17.17 2.14
C VAL A 112 7.09 17.72 3.34
N ASN A 113 6.87 16.91 4.39
CA ASN A 113 6.22 17.33 5.64
C ASN A 113 7.11 17.22 6.89
N ASN A 114 8.37 16.81 6.73
CA ASN A 114 9.31 16.60 7.85
C ASN A 114 10.33 17.75 7.93
N SER A 115 9.91 18.86 8.55
CA SER A 115 10.88 19.79 9.14
C SER A 115 11.48 19.12 10.38
N ALA A 116 12.80 19.22 10.57
CA ALA A 116 13.57 18.53 11.62
C ALA A 116 13.06 18.76 13.06
N ASN A 117 12.13 19.69 13.29
CA ASN A 117 11.59 20.08 14.59
C ASN A 117 10.06 20.00 14.70
N VAL A 118 9.36 19.33 13.77
CA VAL A 118 7.90 19.14 13.84
C VAL A 118 7.62 17.64 13.99
N ALA A 119 6.74 17.28 14.92
CA ALA A 119 6.29 15.90 15.08
C ALA A 119 5.78 15.39 13.72
N PRO A 120 6.28 14.25 13.22
CA PRO A 120 5.92 13.77 11.89
C PRO A 120 4.40 13.53 11.82
N VAL A 121 3.74 14.20 10.87
CA VAL A 121 2.30 14.07 10.66
C VAL A 121 2.06 12.92 9.67
N TYR A 122 1.68 11.76 10.19
CA TYR A 122 1.36 10.57 9.39
C TYR A 122 -0.12 10.53 9.01
N ASN A 123 -0.56 11.43 8.12
CA ASN A 123 -1.91 11.38 7.57
C ASN A 123 -1.89 11.27 6.04
N TRP A 124 -2.95 10.71 5.47
CA TRP A 124 -3.12 10.52 4.03
C TRP A 124 -3.57 11.78 3.29
N VAL A 125 -3.69 12.93 3.95
CA VAL A 125 -4.24 14.14 3.35
C VAL A 125 -3.16 14.87 2.57
N HIS A 126 -3.44 15.11 1.29
CA HIS A 126 -2.61 15.87 0.37
C HIS A 126 -3.40 17.08 -0.15
N THR A 127 -2.70 18.16 -0.48
CA THR A 127 -3.29 19.33 -1.14
C THR A 127 -2.57 19.52 -2.47
N TYR A 128 -3.30 19.41 -3.58
CA TYR A 128 -2.76 19.65 -4.90
C TYR A 128 -2.98 21.10 -5.32
N THR A 129 -1.88 21.80 -5.63
CA THR A 129 -1.90 23.19 -6.09
C THR A 129 -1.93 23.32 -7.62
N ALA A 130 -1.73 22.21 -8.34
CA ALA A 130 -1.72 22.15 -9.80
C ALA A 130 -2.32 20.84 -10.32
N SER A 131 -2.90 20.89 -11.53
CA SER A 131 -3.35 19.72 -12.28
C SER A 131 -2.22 19.08 -13.09
N GLY A 132 -2.39 17.81 -13.46
CA GLY A 132 -1.42 17.03 -14.23
C GLY A 132 -0.63 16.05 -13.36
N TRP A 133 0.48 15.55 -13.89
CA TRP A 133 1.32 14.55 -13.22
C TRP A 133 2.06 15.13 -12.01
N THR A 134 1.59 14.77 -10.83
CA THR A 134 2.14 15.19 -9.53
C THR A 134 2.62 13.98 -8.73
N ASP A 135 3.62 14.19 -7.90
CA ASP A 135 4.12 13.18 -6.96
C ASP A 135 3.13 13.01 -5.80
N VAL A 136 2.63 11.78 -5.59
CA VAL A 136 1.63 11.46 -4.56
C VAL A 136 2.32 10.84 -3.35
N PHE A 137 3.14 9.81 -3.58
CA PHE A 137 3.96 9.16 -2.54
C PHE A 137 5.41 9.15 -2.99
N GLY A 138 6.27 9.88 -2.28
CA GLY A 138 7.68 10.04 -2.66
C GLY A 138 7.85 10.69 -4.04
N SER A 139 9.09 10.77 -4.50
CA SER A 139 9.43 11.23 -5.85
C SER A 139 10.62 10.44 -6.38
N ALA A 140 10.96 10.62 -7.66
CA ALA A 140 12.18 10.00 -8.20
C ALA A 140 13.46 10.48 -7.49
N ALA A 141 13.48 11.70 -6.94
CA ALA A 141 14.63 12.27 -6.24
C ALA A 141 14.63 11.95 -4.73
N SER A 142 13.46 11.69 -4.16
CA SER A 142 13.26 11.35 -2.75
C SER A 142 12.17 10.29 -2.66
N PRO A 143 12.46 9.03 -3.04
CA PRO A 143 11.48 7.96 -3.01
C PRO A 143 11.14 7.58 -1.57
N ILE A 144 10.05 6.85 -1.38
CA ILE A 144 9.79 6.16 -0.12
C ILE A 144 10.83 5.04 0.01
N ASP A 145 11.53 5.03 1.13
CA ASP A 145 12.71 4.20 1.35
C ASP A 145 12.43 3.12 2.40
N LEU A 146 12.42 1.85 1.99
CA LEU A 146 12.31 0.69 2.89
C LEU A 146 13.68 0.10 3.28
N SER A 147 14.79 0.73 2.85
CA SER A 147 16.17 0.33 3.09
C SER A 147 16.84 1.08 4.25
N SER A 148 16.17 2.11 4.78
CA SER A 148 16.75 2.96 5.81
C SER A 148 16.67 2.35 7.21
N THR A 149 17.78 2.49 7.92
CA THR A 149 17.81 2.32 9.37
C THR A 149 17.24 3.59 9.99
N GLY A 150 16.09 3.47 10.63
CA GLY A 150 15.42 4.59 11.29
C GLY A 150 16.29 5.27 12.34
N ILE A 151 15.79 6.39 12.85
CA ILE A 151 16.43 7.05 13.99
C ILE A 151 16.33 6.11 15.19
N ALA A 152 17.44 5.83 15.87
CA ALA A 152 17.54 4.82 16.93
C ALA A 152 16.49 4.94 18.07
N THR A 153 15.89 6.13 18.25
CA THR A 153 14.85 6.41 19.23
C THR A 153 13.41 6.17 18.74
N PHE A 154 13.20 5.92 17.43
CA PHE A 154 11.89 5.68 16.81
C PHE A 154 11.90 4.37 16.00
N PRO A 155 11.71 3.20 16.64
CA PRO A 155 11.86 1.90 15.99
C PRO A 155 10.88 1.64 14.82
N VAL A 156 9.76 2.36 14.73
CA VAL A 156 8.85 2.36 13.55
C VAL A 156 9.44 2.99 12.29
N THR A 157 10.56 3.70 12.42
CA THR A 157 11.26 4.29 11.27
C THR A 157 12.36 3.38 10.73
N ASN A 158 12.67 2.26 11.42
CA ASN A 158 13.64 1.28 10.93
C ASN A 158 12.94 0.23 10.07
N THR A 159 12.98 0.44 8.76
CA THR A 159 12.36 -0.40 7.73
C THR A 159 13.35 -1.41 7.14
N GLN A 160 14.65 -1.14 7.23
CA GLN A 160 15.70 -1.99 6.70
C GLN A 160 15.57 -3.45 7.17
N ASN A 161 15.55 -4.38 6.23
CA ASN A 161 15.41 -5.82 6.47
C ASN A 161 14.15 -6.25 7.26
N ARG A 162 13.17 -5.35 7.41
CA ARG A 162 12.04 -5.51 8.34
C ARG A 162 10.68 -5.42 7.70
N VAL A 163 10.55 -4.77 6.54
CA VAL A 163 9.26 -4.40 5.97
C VAL A 163 9.17 -4.78 4.50
N MET A 164 8.04 -5.35 4.11
CA MET A 164 7.59 -5.57 2.74
C MET A 164 6.15 -5.09 2.62
N VAL A 165 5.76 -4.51 1.49
CA VAL A 165 4.42 -3.95 1.28
C VAL A 165 3.80 -4.56 0.03
N ALA A 166 2.54 -4.98 0.13
CA ALA A 166 1.70 -5.41 -0.97
C ALA A 166 0.51 -4.47 -1.13
N VAL A 167 0.48 -3.69 -2.22
CA VAL A 167 -0.60 -2.77 -2.55
C VAL A 167 -1.53 -3.42 -3.57
N ILE A 168 -2.82 -3.51 -3.25
CA ILE A 168 -3.86 -4.13 -4.10
C ILE A 168 -4.84 -3.12 -4.66
N ALA A 169 -5.03 -2.00 -3.95
CA ALA A 169 -5.98 -0.97 -4.31
C ALA A 169 -5.55 0.40 -3.77
N LEU A 170 -6.23 1.44 -4.24
CA LEU A 170 -6.20 2.76 -3.63
C LEU A 170 -7.52 3.02 -2.90
N LEU A 171 -7.46 3.70 -1.77
CA LEU A 171 -8.62 4.26 -1.09
C LEU A 171 -8.55 5.77 -1.12
N ASN A 172 -9.69 6.44 -0.94
CA ASN A 172 -9.74 7.88 -0.83
C ASN A 172 -10.95 8.31 -0.02
N THR A 173 -10.72 9.07 1.06
CA THR A 173 -11.78 9.60 1.92
C THR A 173 -12.18 11.03 1.54
N SER A 174 -11.59 11.60 0.49
CA SER A 174 -12.00 12.89 -0.05
C SER A 174 -13.39 12.76 -0.70
N PRO A 175 -14.30 13.73 -0.51
CA PRO A 175 -15.62 13.72 -1.15
C PRO A 175 -15.54 13.80 -2.69
N ALA A 176 -14.40 14.21 -3.24
CA ALA A 176 -14.15 14.23 -4.67
C ALA A 176 -12.69 13.81 -4.93
N PRO A 177 -12.42 12.50 -5.14
CA PRO A 177 -11.09 12.01 -5.48
C PRO A 177 -10.51 12.72 -6.71
N GLN A 178 -9.27 13.19 -6.61
CA GLN A 178 -8.67 14.05 -7.65
C GLN A 178 -7.82 13.28 -8.67
N LEU A 179 -7.44 12.03 -8.39
CA LEU A 179 -6.56 11.24 -9.27
C LEU A 179 -7.35 10.52 -10.35
N SER A 180 -6.89 10.60 -11.60
CA SER A 180 -7.49 9.92 -12.75
C SER A 180 -6.65 8.77 -13.29
N GLU A 181 -5.34 8.86 -13.09
CA GLU A 181 -4.36 7.87 -13.51
C GLU A 181 -3.23 7.85 -12.49
N VAL A 182 -2.58 6.70 -12.34
CA VAL A 182 -1.38 6.56 -11.50
C VAL A 182 -0.26 5.91 -12.27
N LYS A 183 0.96 6.25 -11.86
CA LYS A 183 2.18 5.66 -12.36
C LYS A 183 3.04 5.27 -11.17
N PHE A 184 3.19 3.97 -10.98
CA PHE A 184 3.96 3.40 -9.89
C PHE A 184 5.37 3.05 -10.36
N SER A 185 6.35 3.25 -9.49
CA SER A 185 7.74 2.89 -9.73
C SER A 185 8.33 2.22 -8.50
N VAL A 186 9.04 1.12 -8.69
CA VAL A 186 9.79 0.43 -7.63
C VAL A 186 11.25 0.32 -8.09
N ASP A 187 12.15 0.95 -7.35
CA ASP A 187 13.53 1.22 -7.72
C ASP A 187 13.63 1.75 -9.17
N ASN A 188 14.35 1.02 -10.02
CA ASN A 188 14.57 1.35 -11.42
C ASN A 188 13.44 0.85 -12.35
N VAL A 189 12.46 0.13 -11.82
CA VAL A 189 11.33 -0.41 -12.58
C VAL A 189 10.20 0.60 -12.56
N VAL A 190 9.83 1.06 -13.76
CA VAL A 190 8.70 1.98 -13.96
C VAL A 190 7.55 1.19 -14.57
N TYR A 191 6.44 1.10 -13.86
CA TYR A 191 5.28 0.37 -14.33
C TYR A 191 4.43 1.20 -15.31
N PRO A 192 3.63 0.53 -16.16
CA PRO A 192 2.69 1.22 -17.04
C PRO A 192 1.75 2.14 -16.26
N VAL A 193 1.32 3.21 -16.91
CA VAL A 193 0.26 4.09 -16.38
C VAL A 193 -1.01 3.27 -16.24
N GLN A 194 -1.63 3.34 -15.05
CA GLN A 194 -2.90 2.68 -14.75
C GLN A 194 -4.00 3.73 -14.65
N PRO A 195 -5.09 3.61 -15.42
CA PRO A 195 -6.27 4.44 -15.22
C PRO A 195 -6.93 4.09 -13.88
N ILE A 196 -7.44 5.11 -13.19
CA ILE A 196 -8.14 4.96 -11.92
C ILE A 196 -9.63 5.21 -12.14
N ALA A 197 -10.43 4.20 -11.81
CA ALA A 197 -11.87 4.30 -11.75
C ALA A 197 -12.29 4.22 -10.27
N TRP A 198 -12.57 5.39 -9.68
CA TRP A 198 -13.07 5.47 -8.31
C TRP A 198 -14.49 4.93 -8.23
N LEU A 199 -14.65 3.90 -7.42
CA LEU A 199 -15.94 3.32 -7.07
C LEU A 199 -16.32 3.83 -5.67
N PRO A 200 -17.53 4.40 -5.52
CA PRO A 200 -18.00 4.82 -4.21
C PRO A 200 -18.27 3.59 -3.34
N SER A 201 -17.88 3.67 -2.07
CA SER A 201 -18.39 2.84 -0.98
C SER A 201 -19.12 3.73 0.03
N THR A 202 -19.36 3.23 1.25
CA THR A 202 -20.23 3.88 2.23
C THR A 202 -19.66 5.21 2.72
N ASP A 203 -18.37 5.25 3.04
CA ASP A 203 -17.68 6.41 3.62
C ASP A 203 -16.36 6.76 2.90
N LEU A 204 -15.99 6.02 1.86
CA LEU A 204 -14.81 6.29 1.02
C LEU A 204 -15.03 5.90 -0.44
N PHE A 205 -14.04 6.21 -1.27
CA PHE A 205 -13.91 5.69 -2.62
C PHE A 205 -12.77 4.68 -2.67
N TYR A 206 -12.92 3.62 -3.45
CA TYR A 206 -11.85 2.68 -3.72
C TYR A 206 -11.60 2.54 -5.23
N ALA A 207 -10.38 2.17 -5.59
CA ALA A 207 -10.01 1.83 -6.95
C ALA A 207 -9.10 0.60 -6.95
N LYS A 208 -9.56 -0.49 -7.57
CA LYS A 208 -8.76 -1.71 -7.74
C LYS A 208 -7.60 -1.42 -8.70
N LEU A 209 -6.39 -1.85 -8.33
CA LEU A 209 -5.24 -1.80 -9.24
C LEU A 209 -5.27 -3.01 -10.18
N GLN A 210 -4.58 -2.92 -11.33
CA GLN A 210 -4.56 -4.03 -12.31
C GLN A 210 -3.74 -5.25 -11.85
N GLY A 211 -3.10 -5.17 -10.69
CA GLY A 211 -2.31 -6.22 -10.08
C GLY A 211 -1.82 -5.78 -8.70
N ILE A 212 -1.10 -6.67 -8.03
CA ILE A 212 -0.53 -6.39 -6.71
C ILE A 212 0.88 -5.83 -6.91
N PHE A 213 1.09 -4.60 -6.46
CA PHE A 213 2.42 -4.03 -6.40
C PHE A 213 3.09 -4.50 -5.11
N VAL A 214 4.17 -5.25 -5.26
CA VAL A 214 4.99 -5.68 -4.15
C VAL A 214 6.27 -4.86 -4.12
N ILE A 215 6.43 -4.13 -3.03
CA ILE A 215 7.65 -3.41 -2.69
C ILE A 215 8.38 -4.28 -1.69
N THR A 216 9.53 -4.80 -2.10
CA THR A 216 10.25 -5.77 -1.30
C THR A 216 11.15 -5.09 -0.26
N VAL A 217 11.83 -5.91 0.50
CA VAL A 217 12.69 -5.47 1.59
C VAL A 217 13.87 -4.68 1.04
N ASN A 218 14.09 -3.49 1.59
CA ASN A 218 15.12 -2.54 1.14
C ASN A 218 14.90 -1.95 -0.26
N ASP A 219 13.74 -2.15 -0.88
CA ASP A 219 13.39 -1.44 -2.11
C ASP A 219 12.95 -0.01 -1.81
N HIS A 220 13.01 0.81 -2.84
CA HIS A 220 12.48 2.16 -2.84
C HIS A 220 11.30 2.23 -3.79
N PHE A 221 10.32 3.07 -3.52
CA PHE A 221 9.22 3.26 -4.44
C PHE A 221 8.71 4.69 -4.46
N TYR A 222 8.07 5.06 -5.54
CA TYR A 222 7.30 6.30 -5.61
C TYR A 222 6.09 6.13 -6.51
N MET A 223 5.07 6.93 -6.27
CA MET A 223 3.84 6.96 -7.05
C MET A 223 3.55 8.38 -7.50
N ARG A 224 3.34 8.53 -8.82
CA ARG A 224 2.80 9.76 -9.41
C ARG A 224 1.33 9.56 -9.75
N GLY A 225 0.56 10.63 -9.66
CA GLY A 225 -0.85 10.66 -9.99
C GLY A 225 -1.14 11.79 -10.97
N ASN A 226 -2.01 11.53 -11.95
CA ASN A 226 -2.52 12.57 -12.84
C ASN A 226 -3.73 13.25 -12.16
N VAL A 227 -3.46 14.42 -11.57
CA VAL A 227 -4.41 15.22 -10.80
C VAL A 227 -5.33 15.99 -11.74
N GLN A 228 -6.63 15.80 -11.57
CA GLN A 228 -7.65 16.51 -12.33
C GLN A 228 -7.80 17.96 -11.84
N PRO A 229 -8.18 18.90 -12.72
CA PRO A 229 -8.42 20.29 -12.32
C PRO A 229 -9.50 20.38 -11.23
N SER A 230 -9.18 21.03 -10.10
CA SER A 230 -10.10 21.26 -8.99
C SER A 230 -10.50 22.74 -8.89
N SER A 231 -11.79 23.03 -8.73
CA SER A 231 -12.29 24.38 -8.48
C SER A 231 -12.23 24.80 -7.00
N THR A 232 -11.86 23.91 -6.07
CA THR A 232 -11.94 24.12 -4.61
C THR A 232 -10.63 23.88 -3.86
N GLY A 233 -9.48 23.95 -4.54
CA GLY A 233 -8.17 23.81 -3.90
C GLY A 233 -7.72 22.36 -3.65
N GLY A 234 -8.36 21.37 -4.30
CA GLY A 234 -7.79 20.05 -4.57
C GLY A 234 -7.26 19.26 -3.37
N GLN A 235 -7.98 19.25 -2.24
CA GLN A 235 -7.66 18.32 -1.16
C GLN A 235 -8.05 16.90 -1.56
N ASP A 236 -7.10 16.00 -1.37
CA ASP A 236 -7.23 14.59 -1.69
C ASP A 236 -6.73 13.76 -0.51
N ALA A 237 -7.30 12.58 -0.31
CA ALA A 237 -6.92 11.71 0.80
C ALA A 237 -6.61 10.29 0.29
N THR A 238 -5.87 10.23 -0.83
CA THR A 238 -5.45 8.97 -1.45
C THR A 238 -4.60 8.16 -0.48
N GLN A 239 -4.92 6.87 -0.34
CA GLN A 239 -4.26 5.92 0.56
C GLN A 239 -3.86 4.67 -0.21
N LEU A 240 -2.73 4.07 0.14
CA LEU A 240 -2.36 2.74 -0.35
C LEU A 240 -3.08 1.68 0.49
N PHE A 241 -3.77 0.74 -0.17
CA PHE A 241 -4.49 -0.33 0.50
C PHE A 241 -3.97 -1.71 0.13
N GLY A 242 -3.92 -2.58 1.13
CA GLY A 242 -3.33 -3.91 1.06
C GLY A 242 -2.66 -4.27 2.38
N LEU A 243 -1.57 -5.04 2.33
CA LEU A 243 -0.90 -5.56 3.52
C LEU A 243 0.55 -5.07 3.63
N THR A 244 0.94 -4.75 4.85
CA THR A 244 2.34 -4.67 5.26
C THR A 244 2.72 -5.99 5.91
N PHE A 245 3.81 -6.60 5.48
CA PHE A 245 4.47 -7.72 6.14
C PHE A 245 5.72 -7.20 6.84
N ALA A 246 5.87 -7.50 8.12
CA ALA A 246 7.01 -7.01 8.87
C ALA A 246 7.38 -7.85 10.09
N THR A 247 8.54 -7.58 10.69
CA THR A 247 8.88 -8.16 12.00
C THR A 247 7.92 -7.70 13.09
N GLY A 248 7.62 -8.57 14.06
CA GLY A 248 6.71 -8.26 15.16
C GLY A 248 7.09 -6.97 15.90
N THR A 249 8.38 -6.74 16.13
CA THR A 249 8.92 -5.48 16.69
C THR A 249 8.49 -4.21 15.95
N TYR A 250 8.31 -4.27 14.62
CA TYR A 250 7.81 -3.15 13.82
C TYR A 250 6.29 -3.02 13.89
N LEU A 251 5.59 -4.14 13.95
CA LEU A 251 4.13 -4.21 13.98
C LEU A 251 3.54 -3.78 15.33
N THR A 252 4.17 -4.17 16.45
CA THR A 252 3.66 -3.94 17.81
C THR A 252 3.97 -2.54 18.36
N TYR A 253 4.72 -1.71 17.63
CA TYR A 253 5.06 -0.36 18.08
C TYR A 253 3.96 0.60 17.62
N GLU A 254 3.01 0.85 18.52
CA GLU A 254 1.99 1.91 18.45
C GLU A 254 2.15 2.84 19.67
#